data_AF-A0A1Y3W7Y8-F1
#
_entry.id   AF-A0A1Y3W7Y8-F1
#
_cell.length_a   1.000
_cell.length_b   1.000
_cell.length_c   1.000
_cell.angle_alpha   90.00
_cell.angle_beta   90.00
_cell.angle_gamma   90.00
#
_symmetry.space_group_name_H-M   'P 1'
#
loop_
_entity.id
_entity.type
_entity.pdbx_description
1 polymer ?
#
loop_
_entity_poly.entity_id
_entity_poly.type
_entity_poly.pdbx_seq_one_letter_code
_entity_poly.pdbx_strand_id
1 'polypeptide(L)'
;MIKIIHDNWPQTIERYLVPGVRCMTEKISDQMRETLRKNGMFSFVEVSENVVYMPMGGGYASSGHSEEIVLLCNRIHNNLKLAELNIIGNLPTFIHLIEEQTDKKIDHNLHFMLWFVNKEAFVIDLETRVALIKVIL
;
A
#
# COMPACT_ATOMS: atom_id res chain seq x y z
N MET A 1 -19.08 -6.74 -21.89
CA MET A 1 -19.23 -7.18 -20.48
C MET A 1 -19.51 -6.03 -19.53
N ILE A 2 -18.63 -5.03 -19.38
CA ILE A 2 -18.80 -3.93 -18.41
C ILE A 2 -20.14 -3.19 -18.60
N LYS A 3 -20.53 -2.94 -19.86
CA LYS A 3 -21.85 -2.40 -20.19
C LYS A 3 -23.02 -3.21 -19.62
N ILE A 4 -22.99 -4.53 -19.71
CA ILE A 4 -24.04 -5.40 -19.17
C ILE A 4 -24.14 -5.23 -17.65
N ILE A 5 -23.01 -5.14 -16.95
CA ILE A 5 -22.99 -4.92 -15.50
C ILE A 5 -23.54 -3.53 -15.17
N HIS A 6 -23.14 -2.50 -15.90
CA HIS A 6 -23.68 -1.15 -15.76
C HIS A 6 -25.20 -1.10 -15.95
N ASP A 7 -25.72 -1.77 -16.98
CA ASP A 7 -27.14 -1.73 -17.32
C ASP A 7 -28.01 -2.49 -16.31
N ASN A 8 -27.48 -3.51 -15.62
CA ASN A 8 -28.25 -4.38 -14.72
C ASN A 8 -27.96 -4.18 -13.23
N TRP A 9 -26.70 -3.89 -12.86
CA TRP A 9 -26.22 -3.77 -11.47
C TRP A 9 -25.16 -2.68 -11.30
N PRO A 10 -25.44 -1.42 -11.68
CA PRO A 10 -24.45 -0.34 -11.66
C PRO A 10 -23.81 -0.12 -10.29
N GLN A 11 -24.56 -0.33 -9.21
CA GLN A 11 -24.11 -0.20 -7.81
C GLN A 11 -22.93 -1.14 -7.47
N THR A 12 -22.77 -2.24 -8.19
CA THR A 12 -21.68 -3.20 -7.92
C THR A 12 -20.32 -2.72 -8.42
N ILE A 13 -20.33 -1.80 -9.39
CA ILE A 13 -19.13 -1.25 -10.03
C ILE A 13 -19.00 0.26 -9.83
N GLU A 14 -19.90 0.88 -9.06
CA GLU A 14 -19.94 2.32 -8.80
C GLU A 14 -18.61 2.87 -8.26
N ARG A 15 -17.92 2.10 -7.40
CA ARG A 15 -16.60 2.49 -6.85
C ARG A 15 -15.52 2.74 -7.91
N TYR A 16 -15.71 2.25 -9.13
CA TYR A 16 -14.78 2.43 -10.24
C TYR A 16 -15.19 3.56 -11.18
N LEU A 17 -16.36 4.17 -10.98
CA LEU A 17 -16.81 5.29 -11.80
C LEU A 17 -15.89 6.49 -11.56
N VAL A 18 -15.42 7.12 -12.64
CA VAL A 18 -14.53 8.28 -12.54
C VAL A 18 -15.37 9.54 -12.37
N PRO A 19 -15.33 10.23 -11.21
CA PRO A 19 -16.17 11.39 -10.97
C PRO A 19 -15.79 12.56 -11.91
N GLY A 20 -16.80 13.21 -12.48
CA GLY A 20 -16.62 14.42 -13.30
C GLY A 20 -16.12 14.18 -14.73
N VAL A 21 -15.89 12.93 -15.15
CA VAL A 21 -15.47 12.61 -16.52
C VAL A 21 -16.69 12.34 -17.40
N ARG A 22 -16.81 13.12 -18.48
CA ARG A 22 -17.95 13.04 -19.41
C ARG A 22 -17.75 11.99 -20.50
N CYS A 23 -16.58 11.96 -21.12
CA CYS A 23 -16.26 11.00 -22.16
C CYS A 23 -14.73 10.92 -22.33
N MET A 24 -14.27 9.87 -22.99
CA MET A 24 -12.91 9.75 -23.47
C MET A 24 -12.76 10.50 -24.79
N THR A 25 -11.66 11.24 -24.95
CA THR A 25 -11.33 11.90 -26.22
C THR A 25 -11.12 10.89 -27.34
N GLU A 26 -10.57 9.72 -27.00
CA GLU A 26 -10.34 8.62 -27.93
C GLU A 26 -11.04 7.35 -27.47
N LYS A 27 -11.73 6.68 -28.41
CA LYS A 27 -12.34 5.38 -28.16
C LYS A 27 -11.29 4.29 -28.30
N ILE A 28 -11.01 3.61 -27.20
CA ILE A 28 -10.08 2.49 -27.18
C ILE A 28 -10.80 1.22 -27.66
N SER A 29 -10.37 0.67 -28.80
CA SER A 29 -10.86 -0.61 -29.30
C SER A 29 -10.35 -1.78 -28.46
N ASP A 30 -10.98 -2.95 -28.58
CA ASP A 30 -10.54 -4.12 -27.81
C ASP A 30 -9.14 -4.60 -28.23
N GLN A 31 -8.76 -4.45 -29.50
CA GLN A 31 -7.40 -4.74 -29.98
C GLN A 31 -6.36 -3.77 -29.40
N MET A 32 -6.71 -2.48 -29.27
CA MET A 32 -5.86 -1.50 -28.60
C MET A 32 -5.73 -1.83 -27.11
N ARG A 33 -6.83 -2.20 -26.44
CA ARG A 33 -6.80 -2.63 -25.03
C ARG A 33 -5.90 -3.85 -24.83
N GLU A 34 -5.99 -4.84 -25.72
CA GLU A 34 -5.13 -6.03 -25.66
C GLU A 34 -3.64 -5.65 -25.80
N THR A 35 -3.33 -4.77 -26.76
CA THR A 35 -1.97 -4.27 -26.99
C THR A 35 -1.45 -3.51 -25.78
N LEU A 36 -2.26 -2.63 -25.18
CA LEU A 36 -1.89 -1.91 -23.95
C LEU A 36 -1.59 -2.88 -22.81
N ARG A 37 -2.45 -3.87 -22.58
CA ARG A 37 -2.26 -4.87 -21.52
C ARG A 37 -0.98 -5.70 -21.69
N LYS A 38 -0.66 -6.10 -22.93
CA LYS A 38 0.59 -6.82 -23.23
C LYS A 38 1.85 -6.00 -22.92
N ASN A 39 1.73 -4.68 -22.90
CA ASN A 39 2.83 -3.75 -22.61
C ASN A 39 2.75 -3.16 -21.18
N GLY A 40 2.01 -3.81 -20.27
CA GLY A 40 1.92 -3.36 -18.87
C GLY A 40 1.17 -2.03 -18.69
N MET A 41 0.26 -1.72 -19.62
CA MET A 41 -0.58 -0.53 -19.57
C MET A 41 -2.05 -0.92 -19.44
N PHE A 42 -2.87 0.03 -18.99
CA PHE A 42 -4.32 -0.13 -18.90
C PHE A 42 -5.02 1.07 -19.54
N SER A 43 -6.32 0.93 -19.78
CA SER A 43 -7.17 2.02 -20.26
C SER A 43 -8.43 2.10 -19.43
N PHE A 44 -9.03 3.29 -19.40
CA PHE A 44 -10.40 3.47 -18.94
C PHE A 44 -11.38 2.78 -19.90
N VAL A 45 -12.62 2.64 -19.43
CA VAL A 45 -13.72 2.06 -20.20
C VAL A 45 -14.91 3.01 -20.18
N GLU A 46 -15.12 3.69 -21.31
CA GLU A 46 -16.37 4.40 -21.57
C GLU A 46 -17.49 3.42 -21.94
N VAL A 47 -18.62 3.51 -21.24
CA VAL A 47 -19.80 2.65 -21.46
C VAL A 47 -20.92 3.43 -22.13
N SER A 48 -21.05 4.70 -21.79
CA SER A 48 -21.97 5.67 -22.38
C SER A 48 -21.46 7.09 -22.09
N GLU A 49 -22.15 8.10 -22.62
CA GLU A 49 -21.91 9.49 -22.22
C GLU A 49 -22.05 9.63 -20.70
N ASN A 50 -21.11 10.34 -20.08
CA ASN A 50 -20.93 10.55 -18.64
C ASN A 50 -20.63 9.28 -17.81
N VAL A 51 -20.34 8.15 -18.45
CA VAL A 51 -20.04 6.89 -17.75
C VAL A 51 -18.70 6.34 -18.22
N VAL A 52 -17.65 6.70 -17.46
CA VAL A 52 -16.29 6.21 -17.65
C VAL A 52 -15.85 5.49 -16.38
N TYR A 53 -15.45 4.23 -16.52
CA TYR A 53 -14.93 3.42 -15.44
C TYR A 53 -13.41 3.31 -15.48
N MET A 54 -12.78 3.34 -14.31
CA MET A 54 -11.42 2.87 -14.09
C MET A 54 -11.31 1.36 -14.36
N PRO A 55 -10.11 0.84 -14.65
CA PRO A 55 -9.89 -0.60 -14.74
C PRO A 55 -10.32 -1.30 -13.46
N MET A 56 -11.29 -2.21 -13.59
CA MET A 56 -11.75 -3.03 -12.48
C MET A 56 -10.70 -4.10 -12.16
N GLY A 57 -10.29 -4.19 -10.89
CA GLY A 57 -9.12 -4.97 -10.46
C GLY A 57 -7.80 -4.19 -10.50
N GLY A 58 -7.86 -2.88 -10.76
CA GLY A 58 -6.68 -2.03 -10.86
C GLY A 58 -5.99 -2.14 -12.21
N GLY A 59 -4.91 -1.37 -12.37
CA GLY A 59 -4.05 -1.40 -13.54
C GLY A 59 -2.90 -2.40 -13.45
N TYR A 60 -2.06 -2.35 -14.47
CA TYR A 60 -0.70 -2.88 -14.42
C TYR A 60 0.26 -1.70 -14.34
N ALA A 61 1.34 -1.88 -13.58
CA ALA A 61 2.51 -1.03 -13.68
C ALA A 61 3.27 -1.36 -14.98
N SER A 62 4.13 -0.45 -15.45
CA SER A 62 4.96 -0.67 -16.64
C SER A 62 5.88 -1.90 -16.53
N SER A 63 6.14 -2.39 -15.32
CA SER A 63 6.87 -3.64 -15.06
C SER A 63 6.03 -4.91 -15.27
N GLY A 64 4.75 -4.78 -15.64
CA GLY A 64 3.79 -5.88 -15.78
C GLY A 64 3.20 -6.39 -14.46
N HIS A 65 3.65 -5.88 -13.31
CA HIS A 65 3.08 -6.22 -12.01
C HIS A 65 1.73 -5.54 -11.82
N SER A 66 0.84 -6.15 -11.05
CA SER A 66 -0.41 -5.51 -10.62
C SER A 66 -0.11 -4.19 -9.90
N GLU A 67 -0.79 -3.12 -10.30
CA GLU A 67 -0.69 -1.80 -9.66
C GLU A 67 -1.02 -1.89 -8.17
N GLU A 68 -2.05 -2.67 -7.80
CA GLU A 68 -2.44 -2.88 -6.41
C GLU A 68 -1.29 -3.46 -5.57
N ILE A 69 -0.56 -4.44 -6.12
CA ILE A 69 0.59 -5.05 -5.45
C ILE A 69 1.73 -4.05 -5.31
N VAL A 70 2.02 -3.27 -6.36
CA VAL A 70 3.07 -2.25 -6.29
C VAL A 70 2.73 -1.19 -5.23
N LEU A 71 1.48 -0.72 -5.19
CA LEU A 71 1.01 0.23 -4.19
C LEU A 71 1.10 -0.34 -2.76
N LEU A 72 0.75 -1.62 -2.58
CA LEU A 72 0.88 -2.31 -1.30
C LEU A 72 2.34 -2.38 -0.86
N CYS A 73 3.25 -2.81 -1.74
CA CYS A 73 4.68 -2.87 -1.45
C CYS A 73 5.23 -1.49 -1.08
N ASN A 74 4.87 -0.45 -1.82
CA ASN A 74 5.27 0.93 -1.52
C ASN A 74 4.75 1.38 -0.15
N ARG A 75 3.49 1.07 0.17
CA ARG A 75 2.91 1.40 1.48
C ARG A 75 3.67 0.70 2.61
N ILE A 76 3.92 -0.60 2.49
CA ILE A 76 4.67 -1.38 3.49
C ILE A 76 6.07 -0.79 3.67
N HIS A 77 6.77 -0.54 2.57
CA HIS A 77 8.11 0.04 2.59
C HIS A 77 8.13 1.40 3.31
N ASN A 78 7.21 2.29 2.96
CA ASN A 78 7.12 3.62 3.56
C ASN A 78 6.78 3.54 5.06
N ASN A 79 5.86 2.66 5.45
CA ASN A 79 5.52 2.49 6.86
C ASN A 79 6.72 1.96 7.67
N LEU A 80 7.48 1.00 7.12
CA LEU A 80 8.72 0.52 7.73
C LEU A 80 9.77 1.64 7.86
N LYS A 81 9.93 2.49 6.83
CA LYS A 81 10.86 3.61 6.87
C LYS A 81 10.46 4.65 7.92
N LEU A 82 9.16 4.93 8.06
CA LEU A 82 8.65 5.82 9.09
C LEU A 82 8.86 5.24 10.49
N ALA A 83 8.66 3.93 10.67
CA ALA A 83 8.97 3.25 11.93
C ALA A 83 10.45 3.35 12.29
N GLU A 84 11.35 3.11 11.33
CA GLU A 84 12.79 3.27 11.52
C GLU A 84 13.16 4.71 11.94
N LEU A 85 12.64 5.71 11.25
CA LEU A 85 12.88 7.12 11.59
C LEU A 85 12.32 7.49 12.96
N ASN A 86 11.17 6.93 13.35
CA ASN A 86 10.61 7.12 14.68
C ASN A 86 11.50 6.52 15.77
N ILE A 87 12.05 5.32 15.54
CA ILE A 87 12.98 4.67 16.48
C ILE A 87 14.23 5.52 16.66
N ILE A 88 14.87 5.91 15.56
CA ILE A 88 16.09 6.72 15.59
C ILE A 88 15.84 8.07 16.27
N GLY A 89 14.72 8.74 15.95
CA GLY A 89 14.37 10.03 16.52
C GLY A 89 14.05 10.00 18.02
N ASN A 90 13.69 8.84 18.56
CA ASN A 90 13.34 8.67 19.98
C ASN A 90 14.32 7.76 20.74
N LEU A 91 15.52 7.51 20.18
CA LEU A 91 16.51 6.60 20.74
C LEU A 91 16.80 6.82 22.23
N PRO A 92 16.96 8.06 22.74
CA PRO A 92 17.20 8.28 24.17
C PRO A 92 16.04 7.77 25.07
N THR A 93 14.80 7.94 24.62
CA THR A 93 13.61 7.44 25.32
C THR A 93 13.61 5.92 25.37
N PHE A 94 13.96 5.26 24.27
CA PHE A 94 14.08 3.81 24.23
C PHE A 94 15.17 3.28 25.16
N ILE A 95 16.35 3.91 25.17
CA ILE A 95 17.44 3.54 26.09
C ILE A 95 16.95 3.62 27.53
N HIS A 96 16.34 4.75 27.92
CA HIS A 96 15.84 4.94 29.27
C HIS A 96 14.84 3.85 29.69
N LEU A 97 13.92 3.48 28.79
CA LEU A 97 12.94 2.42 29.03
C LEU A 97 13.59 1.03 29.17
N ILE A 98 14.61 0.70 28.36
CA ILE A 98 15.33 -0.57 28.51
C ILE A 98 16.04 -0.60 29.86
N GLU A 99 16.76 0.47 30.22
CA GLU A 99 17.53 0.53 31.45
C GLU A 99 16.63 0.39 32.68
N GLU A 100 15.46 1.03 32.67
CA GLU A 100 14.45 0.90 33.72
C GLU A 100 13.91 -0.54 33.84
N GLN A 101 13.63 -1.21 32.72
CA GLN A 101 13.06 -2.56 32.74
C GLN A 101 14.08 -3.66 33.03
N THR A 102 15.36 -3.44 32.71
CA THR A 102 16.43 -4.43 32.87
C THR A 102 17.29 -4.22 34.11
N ASP A 103 17.17 -3.06 34.77
CA ASP A 103 18.08 -2.58 35.82
C ASP A 103 19.56 -2.63 35.39
N LYS A 104 19.81 -2.45 34.09
CA LYS A 104 21.14 -2.48 33.49
C LYS A 104 21.34 -1.28 32.60
N LYS A 105 22.49 -0.62 32.73
CA LYS A 105 22.90 0.42 31.80
C LYS A 105 23.26 -0.17 30.45
N ILE A 106 22.92 0.56 29.39
CA ILE A 106 23.30 0.20 28.03
C ILE A 106 24.63 0.85 27.69
N ASP A 107 25.62 0.01 27.41
CA ASP A 107 26.97 0.41 26.98
C ASP A 107 27.31 -0.07 25.55
N HIS A 108 26.35 -0.68 24.87
CA HIS A 108 26.50 -1.26 23.54
C HIS A 108 25.63 -0.55 22.50
N ASN A 109 25.86 -0.87 21.22
CA ASN A 109 25.00 -0.41 20.14
C ASN A 109 23.70 -1.19 20.15
N LEU A 110 22.57 -0.49 20.21
CA LEU A 110 21.25 -1.10 20.19
C LEU A 110 20.98 -1.79 18.85
N HIS A 111 20.55 -3.05 18.91
CA HIS A 111 20.24 -3.86 17.74
C HIS A 111 18.75 -4.17 17.73
N PHE A 112 17.99 -3.37 16.99
CA PHE A 112 16.55 -3.50 16.96
C PHE A 112 16.05 -4.46 15.88
N MET A 113 15.00 -5.21 16.23
CA MET A 113 14.17 -5.96 15.30
C MET A 113 12.71 -5.56 15.48
N LEU A 114 11.98 -5.42 14.38
CA LEU A 114 10.53 -5.29 14.42
C LEU A 114 9.89 -6.67 14.53
N TRP A 115 9.16 -6.93 15.59
CA TRP A 115 8.43 -8.17 15.81
C TRP A 115 6.93 -7.93 15.65
N PHE A 116 6.26 -8.70 14.79
CA PHE A 116 4.82 -8.60 14.57
C PHE A 116 4.06 -9.68 15.36
N VAL A 117 3.14 -9.28 16.24
CA VAL A 117 2.19 -10.18 16.94
C VAL A 117 0.78 -9.60 16.80
N ASN A 118 -0.19 -10.41 16.36
CA ASN A 118 -1.62 -10.02 16.36
C ASN A 118 -1.93 -8.66 15.71
N LYS A 119 -1.24 -8.33 14.60
CA LYS A 119 -1.32 -7.04 13.86
C LYS A 119 -0.69 -5.84 14.59
N GLU A 120 0.03 -6.08 15.66
CA GLU A 120 0.81 -5.08 16.37
C GLU A 120 2.29 -5.29 16.09
N ALA A 121 3.03 -4.22 15.88
CA ALA A 121 4.48 -4.26 15.73
C ALA A 121 5.14 -3.83 17.03
N PHE A 122 6.15 -4.56 17.46
CA PHE A 122 6.96 -4.27 18.63
C PHE A 122 8.40 -4.06 18.21
N VAL A 123 9.07 -3.09 18.82
CA VAL A 123 10.53 -2.97 18.71
C VAL A 123 11.15 -3.82 19.81
N ILE A 124 12.04 -4.73 19.43
CA ILE A 124 12.78 -5.57 20.38
C ILE A 124 14.25 -5.27 20.21
N ASP A 125 14.93 -4.97 21.31
CA ASP A 125 16.39 -4.98 21.34
C ASP A 125 16.90 -6.43 21.46
N LEU A 126 17.75 -6.86 20.53
CA LEU A 126 18.17 -8.25 20.40
C LEU A 126 19.13 -8.69 21.51
N GLU A 127 19.87 -7.77 22.12
CA GLU A 127 20.81 -8.08 23.21
C GLU A 127 20.07 -8.29 24.53
N THR A 128 19.18 -7.35 24.87
CA THR A 128 18.41 -7.42 26.13
C THR A 128 17.14 -8.26 26.03
N ARG A 129 16.66 -8.56 24.81
CA ARG A 129 15.39 -9.24 24.50
C ARG A 129 14.16 -8.55 25.07
N VAL A 130 14.27 -7.26 25.35
CA VAL A 130 13.18 -6.45 25.90
C VAL A 130 12.33 -5.90 24.75
N ALA A 131 11.01 -6.07 24.85
CA ALA A 131 10.05 -5.50 23.92
C ALA A 131 9.68 -4.09 24.39
N LEU A 132 10.00 -3.08 23.57
CA LEU A 132 10.10 -1.71 24.06
C LEU A 132 8.86 -0.88 23.84
N ILE A 133 8.29 -0.89 22.63
CA ILE A 133 7.12 -0.08 22.30
C ILE A 133 6.32 -0.75 21.19
N LYS A 134 4.98 -0.63 21.28
CA LYS A 134 4.07 -0.87 20.17
C LYS A 134 4.20 0.23 19.12
N VAL A 135 4.74 -0.10 17.95
CA VAL A 135 4.82 0.81 16.80
C VAL A 135 3.46 0.81 16.10
N ILE A 136 2.85 1.99 15.97
CA ILE A 136 1.66 2.18 15.14
C ILE A 136 2.14 2.26 13.69
N LEU A 137 1.78 1.25 12.89
CA LEU A 137 2.06 1.16 11.46
C LEU A 137 0.86 1.56 10.60
#